data_AF-A0AAJ6MKY5-F1
#
_entry.id   AF-A0AAJ6MKY5-F1
#
_cell.length_a   1.000
_cell.length_b   1.000
_cell.length_c   1.000
_cell.angle_alpha   90.00
_cell.angle_beta   90.00
_cell.angle_gamma   90.00
#
_symmetry.space_group_name_H-M   'P 1'
#
loop_
_entity.id
_entity.type
_entity.pdbx_description
1 polymer ?
#
loop_
_entity_poly.entity_id
_entity_poly.type
_entity_poly.pdbx_seq_one_letter_code
_entity_poly.pdbx_strand_id
1 'polypeptide(L)'
;MSRSEELIQELESADFVVIATPMHNFSVPAALKMWIDHVVRVRRTFHVTAEGKIGALRDRPVFVAVSSGGRFSGERTHQPDFITPYLKAILGSIGLHDLTFFSVEGSALGPDALVEARTKTDQAMQRFFLRFARNSMALFQQAV
;
A
#
# COMPACT_ATOMS: atom_id res chain seq x y z
N MET A 1 -2.69 -23.85 -9.62
CA MET A 1 -3.07 -22.60 -10.32
C MET A 1 -4.28 -21.91 -9.71
N SER A 2 -5.15 -22.59 -8.92
CA SER A 2 -6.34 -21.98 -8.31
C SER A 2 -6.05 -20.79 -7.39
N ARG A 3 -5.08 -20.92 -6.45
CA ARG A 3 -4.82 -19.87 -5.45
C ARG A 3 -4.45 -18.50 -6.03
N SER A 4 -3.71 -18.49 -7.14
CA SER A 4 -3.31 -17.25 -7.82
C SER A 4 -4.52 -16.57 -8.45
N GLU A 5 -5.37 -17.34 -9.14
CA GLU A 5 -6.59 -16.79 -9.75
C GLU A 5 -7.60 -16.33 -8.70
N GLU A 6 -7.79 -17.08 -7.61
CA GLU A 6 -8.64 -16.66 -6.48
C GLU A 6 -8.22 -15.28 -5.95
N LEU A 7 -6.93 -15.10 -5.64
CA LEU A 7 -6.41 -13.83 -5.12
C LEU A 7 -6.50 -12.68 -6.14
N ILE A 8 -6.36 -12.98 -7.44
CA ILE A 8 -6.53 -11.98 -8.49
C ILE A 8 -8.00 -11.57 -8.61
N GLN A 9 -8.95 -12.50 -8.51
CA GLN A 9 -10.38 -12.21 -8.54
C GLN A 9 -10.82 -11.41 -7.30
N GLU A 10 -10.34 -11.77 -6.11
CA GLU A 10 -10.52 -10.97 -4.89
C GLU A 10 -10.01 -9.53 -5.11
N LEU A 11 -8.82 -9.39 -5.70
CA LEU A 11 -8.24 -8.09 -5.99
C LEU A 11 -9.10 -7.31 -7.01
N GLU A 12 -9.57 -7.93 -8.09
CA GLU A 12 -10.40 -7.31 -9.15
C GLU A 12 -11.77 -6.85 -8.65
N SER A 13 -12.37 -7.59 -7.73
CA SER A 13 -13.68 -7.30 -7.14
C SER A 13 -13.63 -6.26 -6.02
N ALA A 14 -12.45 -5.95 -5.49
CA ALA A 14 -12.30 -5.01 -4.39
C ALA A 14 -12.52 -3.56 -4.82
N ASP A 15 -13.27 -2.80 -4.01
CA ASP A 15 -13.41 -1.35 -4.15
C ASP A 15 -12.13 -0.61 -3.77
N PHE A 16 -11.42 -1.14 -2.78
CA PHE A 16 -10.14 -0.64 -2.28
C PHE A 16 -9.30 -1.78 -1.70
N VAL A 17 -7.99 -1.58 -1.61
CA VAL A 17 -7.04 -2.55 -1.06
C VAL A 17 -6.39 -1.96 0.18
N VAL A 18 -6.29 -2.76 1.25
CA VAL A 18 -5.55 -2.38 2.46
C VAL A 18 -4.39 -3.35 2.67
N ILE A 19 -3.17 -2.83 2.74
CA ILE A 19 -1.96 -3.60 3.05
C ILE A 19 -1.41 -3.09 4.37
N ALA A 20 -1.56 -3.88 5.44
CA ALA A 20 -0.90 -3.61 6.73
C ALA A 20 0.32 -4.52 6.85
N THR A 21 1.52 -3.95 7.01
CA THR A 21 2.75 -4.73 6.97
C THR A 21 3.85 -4.16 7.88
N PRO A 22 4.56 -4.99 8.65
CA PRO A 22 5.79 -4.55 9.31
C PRO A 22 6.95 -4.50 8.33
N MET A 23 7.91 -3.62 8.59
CA MET A 23 9.22 -3.64 7.96
C MET A 23 10.12 -4.64 8.69
N HIS A 24 10.48 -5.73 8.02
CA HIS A 24 11.45 -6.71 8.51
C HIS A 24 12.69 -6.67 7.62
N ASN A 25 13.87 -6.44 8.22
CA ASN A 25 15.14 -6.36 7.50
C ASN A 25 15.05 -5.43 6.27
N PHE A 26 14.48 -4.25 6.47
CA PHE A 26 14.27 -3.21 5.45
C PHE A 26 13.31 -3.54 4.30
N SER A 27 12.63 -4.70 4.33
CA SER A 27 11.75 -5.16 3.25
C SER A 27 10.39 -5.63 3.75
N VAL A 28 9.54 -6.04 2.81
CA VAL A 28 8.26 -6.68 3.10
C VAL A 28 8.46 -8.08 3.69
N PRO A 29 7.58 -8.55 4.59
CA PRO A 29 7.63 -9.91 5.09
C PRO A 29 7.41 -10.95 3.99
N ALA A 30 7.95 -12.15 4.18
CA ALA A 30 7.87 -13.24 3.20
C ALA A 30 6.42 -13.56 2.78
N ALA A 31 5.46 -13.51 3.71
CA ALA A 31 4.05 -13.74 3.40
C ALA A 31 3.48 -12.69 2.44
N LEU A 32 3.82 -11.41 2.62
CA LEU A 32 3.40 -10.35 1.70
C LEU A 32 4.08 -10.53 0.34
N LYS A 33 5.37 -10.88 0.31
CA LYS A 33 6.06 -11.18 -0.94
C LYS A 33 5.41 -12.35 -1.69
N MET A 34 5.01 -13.41 -0.99
CA MET A 34 4.30 -14.55 -1.56
C MET A 34 2.94 -14.15 -2.13
N TRP A 35 2.17 -13.29 -1.44
CA TRP A 35 0.93 -12.74 -1.99
C TRP A 35 1.19 -11.92 -3.27
N ILE A 36 2.22 -11.07 -3.27
CA ILE A 36 2.64 -10.31 -4.46
C ILE A 36 2.94 -11.26 -5.62
N ASP A 37 3.67 -12.35 -5.38
CA ASP A 37 4.00 -13.34 -6.41
C ASP A 37 2.77 -14.08 -6.96
N HIS A 38 1.70 -14.18 -6.17
CA HIS A 38 0.43 -14.71 -6.65
C HIS A 38 -0.36 -13.73 -7.50
N VAL A 39 -0.32 -12.42 -7.22
CA VAL A 39 -1.15 -11.43 -7.94
C VAL A 39 -0.41 -10.75 -9.09
N VAL A 40 0.92 -10.77 -9.13
CA VAL A 40 1.73 -10.21 -10.23
C VAL A 40 2.00 -11.29 -11.28
N ARG A 41 1.09 -11.43 -12.24
CA ARG A 41 1.06 -12.53 -13.21
C ARG A 41 1.05 -12.04 -14.64
N VAL A 42 2.05 -12.46 -15.40
CA VAL A 42 2.17 -12.15 -16.83
C VAL A 42 0.97 -12.72 -17.59
N ARG A 43 0.45 -11.95 -18.55
CA ARG A 43 -0.78 -12.24 -19.33
C ARG A 43 -2.06 -12.34 -18.49
N ARG A 44 -2.05 -11.94 -17.21
CA ARG A 44 -3.25 -11.90 -16.35
C ARG A 44 -3.46 -10.58 -15.65
N THR A 45 -2.44 -10.06 -14.96
CA THR A 45 -2.49 -8.75 -14.28
C THR A 45 -1.50 -7.75 -14.86
N PHE A 46 -0.57 -8.21 -15.70
CA PHE A 46 0.24 -7.35 -16.56
C PHE A 46 0.62 -8.04 -17.87
N HIS A 47 0.96 -7.23 -18.87
CA HIS A 47 1.52 -7.67 -20.15
C HIS A 47 2.95 -7.15 -20.32
N VAL A 48 3.78 -7.87 -21.05
CA VAL A 48 5.15 -7.42 -21.40
C VAL A 48 5.12 -6.89 -22.83
N THR A 49 5.61 -5.67 -23.02
CA THR A 49 5.81 -5.02 -24.33
C THR A 49 7.26 -4.58 -24.49
N ALA A 50 7.60 -3.99 -25.64
CA ALA A 50 8.94 -3.46 -25.88
C ALA A 50 9.29 -2.29 -24.94
N GLU A 51 8.27 -1.57 -24.47
CA GLU A 51 8.37 -0.40 -23.59
C GLU A 51 8.38 -0.78 -22.09
N GLY A 52 8.10 -2.04 -21.76
CA GLY A 52 8.13 -2.56 -20.39
C GLY A 52 6.88 -3.34 -20.00
N LYS A 53 6.54 -3.32 -18.70
CA LYS A 53 5.32 -3.96 -18.19
C LYS A 53 4.16 -2.98 -18.24
N ILE A 54 3.04 -3.41 -18.81
CA ILE A 54 1.77 -2.66 -18.82
C ILE A 54 0.78 -3.38 -17.92
N GLY A 55 0.28 -2.69 -16.89
CA GLY A 55 -0.73 -3.23 -15.97
C GLY A 55 -2.07 -3.48 -16.66
N ALA A 56 -2.77 -4.54 -16.25
CA ALA A 56 -4.06 -4.94 -16.82
C ALA A 56 -5.23 -4.73 -15.85
N LEU A 57 -4.96 -4.45 -14.57
CA LEU A 57 -6.01 -4.20 -13.59
C LEU A 57 -6.51 -2.75 -13.70
N ARG A 58 -7.82 -2.56 -13.51
CA ARG A 58 -8.41 -1.23 -13.27
C ARG A 58 -7.81 -0.63 -12.00
N ASP A 59 -7.38 0.62 -12.06
CA ASP A 59 -6.86 1.31 -10.87
C ASP A 59 -7.93 1.43 -9.77
N ARG A 60 -7.47 1.46 -8.51
CA ARG A 60 -8.30 1.59 -7.31
C ARG A 60 -7.48 2.08 -6.13
N PRO A 61 -8.10 2.69 -5.11
CA PRO A 61 -7.40 3.12 -3.92
C PRO A 61 -6.70 1.95 -3.21
N VAL A 62 -5.42 2.13 -2.92
CA VAL A 62 -4.59 1.21 -2.13
C VAL A 62 -4.03 1.95 -0.92
N PHE A 63 -4.43 1.52 0.27
CA PHE A 63 -3.95 2.05 1.54
C PHE A 63 -2.89 1.12 2.11
N VAL A 64 -1.68 1.64 2.32
CA VAL A 64 -0.56 0.88 2.86
C VAL A 64 -0.19 1.43 4.24
N ALA A 65 -0.33 0.62 5.27
CA ALA A 65 0.13 0.93 6.63
C ALA A 65 1.41 0.15 6.93
N VAL A 66 2.52 0.86 7.14
CA VAL A 66 3.83 0.27 7.44
C VAL A 66 4.19 0.49 8.90
N SER A 67 4.55 -0.56 9.63
CA SER A 67 5.14 -0.41 10.97
C SER A 67 6.65 -0.67 10.94
N SER A 68 7.43 0.04 11.74
CA SER A 68 8.88 -0.18 11.81
C SER A 68 9.46 0.14 13.19
N GLY A 69 10.47 -0.64 13.59
CA GLY A 69 11.24 -0.39 14.80
C GLY A 69 12.03 0.91 14.73
N GLY A 70 12.70 1.16 13.60
CA GLY A 70 13.41 2.40 13.31
C GLY A 70 12.56 3.41 12.56
N ARG A 71 13.10 4.63 12.39
CA ARG A 71 12.51 5.71 11.59
C ARG A 71 13.11 5.66 10.19
N PHE A 72 12.28 5.44 9.18
CA PHE A 72 12.65 5.38 7.77
C PHE A 72 12.18 6.62 6.98
N SER A 73 11.41 7.51 7.60
CA SER A 73 10.89 8.72 6.97
C SER A 73 11.15 10.01 7.79
N GLY A 74 11.03 11.16 7.13
CA GLY A 74 11.12 12.49 7.75
C GLY A 74 12.53 12.89 8.21
N GLU A 75 12.61 14.02 8.91
CA GLU A 75 13.89 14.66 9.31
C GLU A 75 14.74 13.82 10.28
N ARG A 76 14.10 12.91 11.04
CA ARG A 76 14.75 12.05 12.04
C ARG A 76 14.95 10.62 11.53
N THR A 77 14.97 10.43 10.21
CA THR A 77 15.25 9.12 9.60
C THR A 77 16.66 8.65 9.94
N HIS A 78 16.81 7.35 10.19
CA HIS A 78 18.11 6.71 10.46
C HIS A 78 18.24 5.34 9.80
N GLN A 79 17.33 5.00 8.89
CA GLN A 79 17.41 3.79 8.08
C GLN A 79 16.74 4.03 6.71
N PRO A 80 17.11 3.27 5.67
CA PRO A 80 16.50 3.42 4.36
C PRO A 80 15.05 2.92 4.32
N ASP A 81 14.29 3.49 3.39
CA ASP A 81 12.97 3.00 2.99
C ASP A 81 13.03 2.30 1.64
N PHE A 82 13.02 0.96 1.64
CA PHE A 82 12.87 0.17 0.42
C PHE A 82 11.45 -0.32 0.18
N ILE A 83 10.57 -0.28 1.19
CA ILE A 83 9.20 -0.80 1.08
C ILE A 83 8.34 0.12 0.22
N THR A 84 8.37 1.43 0.47
CA THR A 84 7.55 2.39 -0.28
C THR A 84 7.87 2.37 -1.77
N PRO A 85 9.14 2.52 -2.22
CA PRO A 85 9.46 2.46 -3.65
C PRO A 85 9.17 1.08 -4.26
N TYR A 86 9.44 -0.02 -3.54
CA TYR A 86 9.13 -1.36 -4.02
C TYR A 86 7.62 -1.55 -4.25
N LEU A 87 6.78 -1.20 -3.28
CA LEU A 87 5.33 -1.34 -3.39
C LEU A 87 4.75 -0.45 -4.49
N LYS A 88 5.23 0.80 -4.64
CA LYS A 88 4.86 1.65 -5.77
C LYS A 88 5.20 1.01 -7.12
N ALA A 89 6.41 0.49 -7.27
CA ALA A 89 6.84 -0.12 -8.53
C ALA A 89 6.06 -1.40 -8.85
N ILE A 90 5.93 -2.31 -7.87
CA ILE A 90 5.35 -3.63 -8.12
C ILE A 90 3.83 -3.58 -8.29
N LEU A 91 3.12 -2.76 -7.51
CA LEU A 91 1.67 -2.58 -7.65
C LEU A 91 1.35 -1.75 -8.90
N GLY A 92 2.15 -0.71 -9.20
CA GLY A 92 2.04 0.03 -10.46
C GLY A 92 2.21 -0.87 -11.67
N SER A 93 3.11 -1.86 -11.61
CA SER A 93 3.32 -2.81 -12.71
C SER A 93 2.10 -3.67 -13.08
N ILE A 94 1.12 -3.79 -12.17
CA ILE A 94 -0.16 -4.48 -12.42
C ILE A 94 -1.34 -3.53 -12.61
N GLY A 95 -1.12 -2.22 -12.57
CA GLY A 95 -2.15 -1.19 -12.85
C GLY A 95 -2.68 -0.44 -11.64
N LEU A 96 -2.13 -0.69 -10.43
CA LEU A 96 -2.55 -0.02 -9.20
C LEU A 96 -1.62 1.15 -8.90
N HIS A 97 -2.12 2.38 -9.06
CA HIS A 97 -1.31 3.61 -8.97
C HIS A 97 -1.77 4.55 -7.86
N ASP A 98 -3.05 4.50 -7.45
CA ASP A 98 -3.58 5.30 -6.34
C ASP A 98 -3.17 4.74 -4.97
N LEU A 99 -1.90 4.92 -4.60
CA LEU A 99 -1.33 4.44 -3.34
C LEU A 99 -1.20 5.56 -2.31
N THR A 100 -1.79 5.34 -1.13
CA THR A 100 -1.61 6.20 0.05
C THR A 100 -0.91 5.43 1.15
N PHE A 101 0.17 6.00 1.70
CA PHE A 101 0.99 5.37 2.74
C PHE A 101 0.76 6.04 4.10
N PHE A 102 0.70 5.20 5.14
CA PHE A 102 0.70 5.58 6.55
C PHE A 102 1.80 4.79 7.26
N SER A 103 2.44 5.38 8.27
CA SER A 103 3.58 4.75 8.93
C SER A 103 3.57 4.92 10.46
N VAL A 104 3.64 3.80 11.18
CA VAL A 104 3.96 3.77 12.62
C VAL A 104 5.42 3.35 12.76
N GLU A 105 6.32 4.32 12.78
CA GLU A 105 7.77 4.09 12.81
C GLU A 105 8.42 4.54 14.14
N GLY A 106 9.62 4.03 14.43
CA GLY A 106 10.29 4.32 15.70
C GLY A 106 9.72 3.51 16.88
N SER A 107 9.02 2.41 16.64
CA SER A 107 8.38 1.61 17.70
C SER A 107 9.37 0.97 18.68
N ALA A 108 10.63 0.83 18.28
CA ALA A 108 11.70 0.29 19.14
C ALA A 108 12.38 1.37 20.01
N LEU A 109 12.01 2.65 19.86
CA LEU A 109 12.61 3.76 20.62
C LEU A 109 12.06 3.91 22.05
N GLY A 110 11.04 3.12 22.41
CA GLY A 110 10.43 3.09 23.74
C GLY A 110 8.91 3.34 23.72
N PRO A 111 8.23 3.13 24.87
CA PRO A 111 6.78 3.22 24.96
C PRO A 111 6.21 4.58 24.55
N ASP A 112 6.84 5.67 24.99
CA ASP A 112 6.37 7.04 24.68
C ASP A 112 6.46 7.35 23.19
N ALA A 113 7.56 6.94 22.54
CA ALA A 113 7.75 7.09 21.11
C ALA A 113 6.72 6.27 20.32
N LEU A 114 6.37 5.06 20.79
CA LEU A 114 5.32 4.24 20.18
C LEU A 114 3.93 4.90 20.31
N VAL A 115 3.60 5.45 21.48
CA VAL A 115 2.33 6.17 21.69
C VAL A 115 2.26 7.38 20.78
N GLU A 116 3.32 8.21 20.74
CA GLU A 116 3.40 9.38 19.86
C GLU A 116 3.21 8.99 18.38
N ALA A 117 3.92 7.95 17.92
CA ALA A 117 3.85 7.47 16.54
C ALA A 117 2.44 6.98 16.17
N ARG A 118 1.77 6.25 17.08
CA ARG A 118 0.39 5.79 16.90
C ARG A 118 -0.57 6.97 16.83
N THR A 119 -0.55 7.86 17.81
CA THR A 119 -1.44 9.03 17.85
C THR A 119 -1.29 9.91 16.60
N LYS A 120 -0.05 10.18 16.17
CA LYS A 120 0.21 10.95 14.95
C LYS A 120 -0.38 10.27 13.71
N THR A 121 -0.22 8.95 13.61
CA THR A 121 -0.72 8.16 12.47
C THR A 121 -2.23 8.09 12.47
N ASP A 122 -2.86 7.86 13.62
CA ASP A 122 -4.31 7.82 13.78
C ASP A 122 -4.94 9.15 13.33
N GLN A 123 -4.36 10.28 13.77
CA GLN A 123 -4.81 11.60 13.33
C GLN A 123 -4.63 11.82 11.82
N ALA A 124 -3.53 11.33 11.23
CA ALA A 124 -3.29 11.43 9.80
C ALA A 124 -4.30 10.61 8.99
N MET A 125 -4.58 9.37 9.43
CA MET A 125 -5.60 8.51 8.84
C MET A 125 -6.98 9.14 8.94
N GLN A 126 -7.37 9.62 10.12
CA GLN A 126 -8.66 10.31 10.31
C GLN A 126 -8.80 11.52 9.36
N ARG A 127 -7.80 12.40 9.30
CA ARG A 127 -7.82 13.54 8.37
C ARG A 127 -7.95 13.10 6.92
N PHE A 128 -7.22 12.06 6.51
CA PHE A 128 -7.26 11.54 5.16
C PHE A 128 -8.66 10.99 4.82
N PHE A 129 -9.20 10.10 5.65
CA PHE A 129 -10.48 9.45 5.36
C PHE A 129 -11.67 10.39 5.47
N LEU A 130 -11.61 11.42 6.33
CA LEU A 130 -12.61 12.49 6.33
C LEU A 130 -12.62 13.28 5.01
N ARG A 131 -11.45 13.56 4.43
CA ARG A 131 -11.36 14.18 3.10
C ARG A 131 -11.86 13.24 2.01
N PHE A 132 -11.47 11.97 2.09
CA PHE A 132 -11.88 10.94 1.14
C PHE A 132 -13.42 10.82 1.08
N ALA A 133 -14.08 10.69 2.24
CA ALA A 133 -15.53 10.58 2.32
C ALA A 133 -16.26 11.82 1.77
N ARG A 134 -15.76 13.03 2.07
CA ARG A 134 -16.34 14.29 1.55
C ARG A 134 -16.24 14.38 0.03
N ASN A 135 -15.09 14.00 -0.53
CA ASN A 135 -14.88 14.05 -1.98
C ASN A 135 -15.72 13.00 -2.72
N SER A 136 -15.91 11.82 -2.13
CA SER A 136 -16.81 10.79 -2.69
C SER A 136 -18.28 11.23 -2.70
N MET A 137 -18.74 11.91 -1.64
CA MET A 137 -20.10 12.49 -1.62
C MET A 137 -20.28 13.65 -2.61
N ALA A 138 -19.27 14.50 -2.78
CA ALA A 138 -19.32 15.62 -3.72
C ALA A 138 -19.41 15.17 -5.18
N LEU A 139 -18.71 14.09 -5.56
CA LEU A 139 -18.81 13.49 -6.89
C LEU A 139 -20.21 12.87 -7.14
N PHE A 140 -20.85 12.31 -6.11
CA PHE A 140 -22.20 11.77 -6.22
C PHE A 140 -23.25 12.87 -6.43
N GLN A 141 -23.06 14.06 -5.85
CA GLN A 141 -23.98 15.20 -6.02
C GLN A 141 -23.83 15.93 -7.35
N GLN A 142 -22.70 15.80 -8.05
CA GLN A 142 -22.48 16.38 -9.38
C GLN A 142 -22.92 15.45 -10.52
N ALA A 143 -23.21 14.19 -10.21
CA ALA A 143 -23.64 13.17 -11.17
C ALA A 143 -25.17 12.96 -11.21
N VAL A 144 -25.95 13.82 -10.55
CA VAL A 144 -27.43 13.83 -10.55
C VAL A 144 -27.93 15.13 -11.15
#